data_AF-A0A4Y8ZVR5-F1
#
_entry.id   AF-A0A4Y8ZVR5-F1
#
_cell.length_a   1.000
_cell.length_b   1.000
_cell.length_c   1.000
_cell.angle_alpha   90.00
_cell.angle_beta   90.00
_cell.angle_gamma   90.00
#
_symmetry.space_group_name_H-M   'P 1'
#
loop_
_entity.id
_entity.type
_entity.pdbx_description
1 polymer ?
#
loop_
_entity_poly.entity_id
_entity_poly.type
_entity_poly.pdbx_seq_one_letter_code
_entity_poly.pdbx_strand_id
1 'polypeptide(L)'
;MPRYFFHLYNAIGITRDEEGQELPSVEAARASAVKVIRDILRDEIGSGALGIGGRVVIADEASAIVGTVPFGEAVRIDSTPH
;
A
#
# COMPACT_ATOMS: atom_id res chain seq x y z
N MET A 1 13.08 15.83 -5.76
CA MET A 1 12.69 14.43 -6.07
C MET A 1 11.21 14.44 -6.41
N PRO A 2 10.71 13.59 -7.32
CA PRO A 2 9.28 13.52 -7.58
C PRO A 2 8.53 13.07 -6.32
N ARG A 3 7.33 13.61 -6.12
CA ARG A 3 6.45 13.25 -5.01
C ARG A 3 5.41 12.25 -5.49
N TYR A 4 5.20 11.21 -4.70
CA TYR A 4 4.23 10.15 -4.97
C TYR A 4 3.23 10.05 -3.83
N PHE A 5 1.97 9.80 -4.16
CA PHE A 5 0.86 9.69 -3.22
C PHE A 5 0.38 8.24 -3.16
N PHE A 6 0.07 7.74 -1.96
CA PHE A 6 -0.31 6.35 -1.70
C PHE A 6 -1.76 6.23 -1.24
N HIS A 7 -2.68 6.12 -2.18
CA HIS A 7 -4.11 6.01 -1.86
C HIS A 7 -4.49 4.56 -1.53
N LEU A 8 -5.05 4.33 -0.34
CA LEU A 8 -5.53 3.03 0.11
C LEU A 8 -6.96 2.80 -0.34
N TYR A 9 -7.22 1.62 -0.91
CA TYR A 9 -8.55 1.12 -1.25
C TYR A 9 -8.75 -0.22 -0.52
N ASN A 10 -9.74 -0.31 0.37
CA ASN A 10 -10.07 -1.53 1.09
C ASN A 10 -11.60 -1.67 1.30
N ALA A 11 -12.03 -2.64 2.10
CA ALA A 11 -13.44 -2.90 2.37
C ALA A 11 -14.15 -1.75 3.14
N ILE A 12 -13.38 -0.88 3.80
CA ILE A 12 -13.88 0.25 4.59
C ILE A 12 -14.08 1.49 3.69
N GLY A 13 -13.34 1.57 2.59
CA GLY A 13 -13.49 2.62 1.59
C GLY A 13 -12.17 3.04 0.97
N ILE A 14 -12.07 4.34 0.66
CA ILE A 14 -10.88 4.95 0.06
C ILE A 14 -10.28 5.93 1.07
N THR A 15 -9.01 5.74 1.43
CA THR A 15 -8.22 6.69 2.21
C THR A 15 -7.20 7.34 1.28
N ARG A 16 -7.32 8.65 1.10
CA ARG A 16 -6.39 9.42 0.26
C ARG A 16 -5.22 9.91 1.11
N ASP A 17 -4.02 9.58 0.67
CA ASP A 17 -2.80 10.27 1.07
C ASP A 17 -2.73 11.67 0.42
N GLU A 18 -2.68 12.70 1.25
CA GLU A 18 -2.57 14.12 0.85
C GLU A 18 -1.15 14.68 1.05
N GLU A 19 -0.32 14.00 1.83
CA GLU A 19 1.05 14.43 2.12
C GLU A 19 2.02 13.94 1.04
N GLY A 20 1.84 12.68 0.64
CA GLY A 20 2.74 12.00 -0.28
C GLY A 20 4.14 11.83 0.28
N GLN A 21 5.02 11.26 -0.53
CA GLN A 21 6.42 11.04 -0.19
C GLN A 21 7.32 11.39 -1.38
N GLU A 22 8.41 12.12 -1.12
CA GLU A 22 9.45 12.35 -2.11
C GLU A 22 10.32 11.11 -2.28
N LEU A 23 10.33 10.54 -3.48
CA LEU A 23 11.07 9.33 -3.80
C LEU A 23 11.79 9.49 -5.14
N PRO A 24 12.93 8.81 -5.35
CA PRO A 24 13.75 9.02 -6.55
C PRO A 24 13.14 8.41 -7.83
N SER A 25 12.23 7.44 -7.72
CA SER A 25 11.63 6.76 -8.88
C SER A 25 10.31 6.05 -8.53
N VAL A 26 9.61 5.56 -9.57
CA VAL A 26 8.39 4.76 -9.43
C VAL A 26 8.69 3.41 -8.76
N GLU A 27 9.84 2.80 -9.01
CA GLU A 27 10.26 1.56 -8.34
C GLU A 27 10.46 1.78 -6.84
N ALA A 28 11.04 2.92 -6.45
CA ALA A 28 11.16 3.31 -5.05
C ALA A 28 9.77 3.56 -4.42
N ALA A 29 8.85 4.20 -5.16
CA ALA A 29 7.46 4.35 -4.75
C ALA A 29 6.78 2.99 -4.54
N ARG A 30 6.96 2.05 -5.46
CA ARG A 30 6.42 0.69 -5.33
C ARG A 30 6.94 -0.04 -4.10
N ALA A 31 8.24 0.07 -3.80
CA ALA A 31 8.82 -0.48 -2.59
C ALA A 31 8.24 0.16 -1.32
N SER A 32 8.00 1.48 -1.34
CA SER A 32 7.35 2.18 -0.23
C SER A 32 5.90 1.73 -0.06
N ALA A 33 5.14 1.57 -1.15
CA ALA A 33 3.77 1.06 -1.12
C ALA A 33 3.69 -0.34 -0.47
N VAL A 34 4.61 -1.24 -0.79
CA VAL A 34 4.70 -2.56 -0.14
C VAL A 34 4.91 -2.43 1.37
N LYS A 35 5.74 -1.48 1.81
CA LYS A 35 5.97 -1.21 3.23
C LYS A 35 4.70 -0.67 3.91
N VAL A 36 4.04 0.31 3.30
CA VAL A 36 2.77 0.89 3.79
C VAL A 36 1.72 -0.21 3.96
N ILE A 37 1.58 -1.11 2.99
CA ILE A 37 0.66 -2.24 3.08
C ILE A 37 0.98 -3.13 4.28
N ARG A 38 2.26 -3.46 4.50
CA ARG A 38 2.67 -4.31 5.63
C ARG A 38 2.41 -3.64 6.97
N ASP A 39 2.60 -2.33 7.06
CA ASP A 39 2.30 -1.57 8.27
C ASP A 39 0.79 -1.58 8.56
N ILE A 40 -0.06 -1.38 7.55
CA ILE A 40 -1.53 -1.50 7.68
C ILE A 40 -1.94 -2.91 8.12
N LEU A 41 -1.43 -3.95 7.44
CA LEU A 41 -1.75 -5.34 7.77
C LEU A 41 -1.30 -5.71 9.18
N ARG A 42 -0.16 -5.20 9.64
CA ARG A 42 0.33 -5.41 11.01
C ARG A 42 -0.65 -4.88 12.04
N ASP A 43 -1.19 -3.69 11.81
CA ASP A 43 -2.18 -3.08 12.70
C ASP A 43 -3.51 -3.84 12.67
N GLU A 44 -3.96 -4.27 11.49
CA GLU A 44 -5.15 -5.10 11.30
C GLU A 44 -5.03 -6.45 12.01
N ILE A 45 -3.88 -7.13 11.95
CA ILE A 45 -3.63 -8.39 12.67
C ILE A 45 -3.88 -8.22 14.17
N GLY A 46 -3.45 -7.10 14.76
CA GLY A 46 -3.68 -6.80 16.17
C GLY A 46 -5.16 -6.69 16.55
N SER A 47 -6.00 -6.32 15.59
CA SER A 47 -7.46 -6.24 15.77
C SER A 47 -8.20 -7.57 15.58
N GLY A 48 -7.52 -8.62 15.09
CA GLY A 48 -8.11 -9.93 14.82
C GLY A 48 -8.91 -10.03 13.51
N ALA A 49 -8.89 -8.98 12.68
CA ALA A 49 -9.52 -8.97 11.36
C ALA A 49 -8.50 -8.57 10.31
N LEU A 50 -8.35 -9.37 9.24
CA LEU A 50 -7.37 -9.12 8.17
C LEU A 50 -8.07 -8.88 6.83
N GLY A 51 -7.95 -7.65 6.32
CA GLY A 51 -8.56 -7.22 5.06
C GLY A 51 -7.64 -7.42 3.85
N ILE A 52 -7.39 -8.66 3.42
CA ILE A 52 -6.45 -8.95 2.32
C ILE A 52 -6.94 -8.51 0.91
N GLY A 53 -8.19 -8.05 0.79
CA GLY A 53 -8.75 -7.55 -0.48
C GLY A 53 -8.33 -6.13 -0.85
N GLY A 54 -7.51 -5.48 -0.01
CA GLY A 54 -7.07 -4.10 -0.22
C GLY A 54 -5.99 -3.94 -1.30
N ARG A 55 -5.79 -2.69 -1.73
CA ARG A 55 -4.69 -2.26 -2.60
C ARG A 55 -4.28 -0.83 -2.29
N VAL A 56 -3.01 -0.52 -2.56
CA VAL A 56 -2.49 0.84 -2.57
C VAL A 56 -2.28 1.27 -4.02
N VAL A 57 -2.87 2.39 -4.39
CA VAL A 57 -2.69 3.05 -5.70
C VAL A 57 -1.65 4.14 -5.54
N ILE A 58 -0.67 4.15 -6.42
CA ILE A 58 0.42 5.13 -6.43
C ILE A 58 0.10 6.17 -7.49
N ALA A 59 0.00 7.43 -7.10
CA ALA A 59 -0.19 8.56 -7.98
C ALA A 59 1.02 9.50 -7.96
N ASP A 60 1.25 10.23 -9.04
CA ASP A 60 2.24 11.32 -9.10
C ASP A 60 1.63 12.69 -8.76
N GLU A 61 2.44 13.76 -8.84
CA GLU A 61 2.01 15.14 -8.59
C GLU A 61 0.92 15.64 -9.55
N ALA A 62 0.79 15.04 -10.73
CA ALA A 62 -0.29 15.35 -11.67
C ALA A 62 -1.57 14.54 -11.40
N SER A 63 -1.62 13.80 -10.28
CA SER A 63 -2.67 12.83 -9.94
C SER A 63 -2.81 11.69 -10.95
N ALA A 64 -1.78 11.44 -11.77
CA ALA A 64 -1.77 10.32 -12.69
C ALA A 64 -1.39 9.04 -11.94
N ILE A 65 -2.12 7.96 -12.18
CA ILE A 65 -1.83 6.66 -11.57
C ILE A 65 -0.60 6.07 -12.26
N VAL A 66 0.48 5.94 -11.52
CA VAL A 66 1.76 5.38 -11.99
C VAL A 66 1.97 3.93 -11.55
N GLY A 67 1.16 3.44 -10.59
CA GLY A 67 1.26 2.07 -10.12
C GLY A 67 0.12 1.64 -9.21
N THR A 68 -0.01 0.33 -8.98
CA THR A 68 -0.94 -0.24 -8.02
C THR A 68 -0.32 -1.50 -7.41
N VAL A 69 -0.38 -1.61 -6.09
CA VAL A 69 0.13 -2.76 -5.33
C VAL A 69 -1.02 -3.38 -4.54
N PRO A 70 -1.50 -4.59 -4.88
CA PRO A 70 -2.50 -5.28 -4.10
C PRO A 70 -1.88 -5.86 -2.82
N PHE A 71 -2.69 -6.01 -1.77
CA PHE A 71 -2.23 -6.51 -0.47
C PHE A 71 -1.58 -7.89 -0.56
N GLY A 72 -2.15 -8.79 -1.36
CA GLY A 72 -1.61 -10.13 -1.59
C GLY A 72 -0.24 -10.17 -2.26
N GLU A 73 0.25 -9.07 -2.84
CA GLU A 73 1.63 -9.00 -3.34
C GLU A 73 2.62 -8.63 -2.25
N ALA A 74 2.19 -7.86 -1.25
CA ALA A 74 3.06 -7.37 -0.20
C ALA A 74 3.41 -8.45 0.83
N VAL A 75 2.56 -9.46 1.00
CA VAL A 75 2.71 -10.53 2.00
C VAL A 75 2.48 -11.90 1.38
N ARG A 76 3.23 -12.90 1.85
CA ARG A 76 2.94 -14.31 1.60
C ARG A 76 2.31 -14.90 2.86
N ILE A 77 1.17 -15.55 2.70
CA ILE A 77 0.52 -16.30 3.77
C ILE A 77 0.95 -17.75 3.63
N ASP A 78 1.82 -18.21 4.53
CA ASP A 78 2.24 -19.60 4.59
C ASP A 78 1.37 -20.34 5.62
N SER A 79 0.76 -21.46 5.22
CA SER A 79 -0.08 -22.30 6.09
C SER A 79 0.67 -23.47 6.69
N THR A 80 2.00 -23.51 6.52
CA THR A 80 2.84 -24.62 6.97
C THR A 80 2.98 -24.56 8.49
N PRO A 81 2.57 -25.60 9.24
CA PRO A 81 2.83 -25.66 10.67
C PRO A 81 4.34 -25.70 10.91
N HIS A 82 4.83 -24.84 11.80
CA HIS A 82 6.19 -24.86 12.34
C HIS A 82 6.28 -25.73 13.59
#